data_AF-A0A1Y1MAW6-F1
#
_entry.id   AF-A0A1Y1MAW6-F1
#
_cell.length_a   1.000
_cell.length_b   1.000
_cell.length_c   1.000
_cell.angle_alpha   90.00
_cell.angle_beta   90.00
_cell.angle_gamma   90.00
#
_symmetry.space_group_name_H-M   'P 1'
#
loop_
_entity.id
_entity.type
_entity.pdbx_description
1 polymer ?
#
loop_
_entity_poly.entity_id
_entity_poly.type
_entity_poly.pdbx_seq_one_letter_code
_entity_poly.pdbx_strand_id
1 'polypeptide(L)'
;TMVDATVVLLNMIILVAVALSYFFATPEARTVPPDLVEHWREMVLPYHKLCLNETHDNPEPIIHMLAEFTLPEEKAIHCYWKCFHEHIKFVVNGKMDVDLMVKTVYKLTPELAERCVEQAEREEEPCQRSYILVQCVVMNEVD
;
A
#
# COMPACT_ATOMS: atom_id res chain seq x y z
N THR A 1 20.41 24.50 51.97
CA THR A 1 21.17 24.47 50.71
C THR A 1 21.58 23.07 50.25
N MET A 2 21.29 21.96 50.96
CA MET A 2 21.47 20.58 50.42
C MET A 2 20.22 20.02 49.71
N VAL A 3 19.03 20.49 50.09
CA VAL A 3 17.75 20.04 49.49
C VAL A 3 17.62 20.53 48.04
N ASP A 4 18.14 21.71 47.71
CA ASP A 4 18.07 22.27 46.36
C ASP A 4 18.92 21.50 45.34
N ALA A 5 20.15 21.11 45.72
CA ALA A 5 21.06 20.40 44.83
C ALA A 5 20.58 18.98 44.52
N THR A 6 19.98 18.30 45.50
CA THR A 6 19.42 16.95 45.33
C THR A 6 18.16 16.95 44.46
N VAL A 7 17.30 17.97 44.60
CA VAL A 7 16.12 18.16 43.74
C VAL A 7 16.51 18.52 42.30
N VAL A 8 17.51 19.39 42.11
CA VAL A 8 18.03 19.74 40.77
C VAL A 8 18.64 18.52 40.07
N LEU A 9 19.41 17.70 40.80
CA LEU A 9 20.00 16.47 40.26
C LEU A 9 18.92 15.46 39.85
N LEU A 10 17.89 15.28 40.67
CA LEU A 10 16.77 14.38 40.37
C LEU A 10 16.01 14.83 39.12
N ASN A 11 15.73 16.13 38.99
CA ASN A 11 15.07 16.68 37.80
C ASN A 11 15.92 16.50 36.53
N MET A 12 17.25 16.67 36.61
CA MET A 12 18.12 16.43 35.47
C MET A 12 18.14 14.95 35.05
N ILE A 13 18.14 14.02 36.00
CA ILE A 13 18.07 12.57 35.71
C ILE A 13 16.73 12.22 35.02
N ILE A 14 15.62 12.79 35.50
CA ILE A 14 14.29 12.57 34.91
C ILE A 14 14.26 13.12 33.47
N LEU A 15 14.79 14.32 33.22
CA LEU A 15 14.83 14.91 31.88
C LEU A 15 15.69 14.08 30.91
N VAL A 16 16.83 13.55 31.37
CA VAL A 16 17.67 12.65 30.55
C VAL A 16 16.96 11.33 30.28
N ALA A 17 16.29 10.73 31.27
CA ALA A 17 15.56 9.49 31.10
C ALA A 17 14.37 9.65 30.12
N VAL A 18 13.63 10.75 30.22
CA VAL A 18 12.54 11.09 29.28
C VAL A 18 13.11 11.29 27.88
N ALA A 19 14.17 12.10 27.73
CA ALA A 19 14.79 12.31 26.43
C ALA A 19 15.26 10.99 25.79
N LEU A 20 15.93 10.12 26.56
CA LEU A 20 16.35 8.80 26.08
C LEU A 20 15.16 7.92 25.67
N SER A 21 14.04 7.96 26.38
CA SER A 21 12.84 7.18 26.00
C SER A 21 12.24 7.61 24.66
N TYR A 22 12.34 8.89 24.28
CA TYR A 22 11.91 9.37 22.96
C TYR A 22 12.84 8.90 21.82
N PHE A 23 14.12 8.65 22.11
CA PHE A 23 15.09 8.18 21.10
C PHE A 23 14.99 6.67 20.80
N PHE A 24 14.44 5.86 21.71
CA PHE A 24 14.30 4.40 21.51
C PHE A 24 12.97 3.97 20.89
N ALA A 25 12.05 4.90 20.63
CA ALA A 25 10.84 4.62 19.86
C ALA A 25 11.17 4.59 18.35
N THR A 26 11.95 3.60 17.91
CA THR A 26 12.06 3.30 16.48
C THR A 26 10.78 2.60 16.05
N PRO A 27 9.99 3.15 15.11
CA PRO A 27 8.89 2.39 14.52
C PRO A 27 9.48 1.13 13.88
N GLU A 28 9.01 -0.05 14.32
CA GLU A 28 9.34 -1.30 13.65
C GLU A 28 8.87 -1.19 12.19
N ALA A 29 9.83 -1.26 11.26
CA ALA A 29 9.50 -1.30 9.85
C ALA A 29 8.69 -2.57 9.59
N ARG A 30 7.40 -2.42 9.24
CA ARG A 30 6.59 -3.56 8.83
C ARG A 30 7.21 -4.17 7.58
N THR A 31 7.47 -5.48 7.65
CA THR A 31 8.04 -6.22 6.52
C THR A 31 6.92 -6.97 5.83
N VAL A 32 6.81 -6.79 4.51
CA VAL A 32 5.82 -7.51 3.71
C VAL A 32 6.26 -8.98 3.58
N PRO A 33 5.39 -9.96 3.86
CA PRO A 33 5.74 -11.37 3.75
C PRO A 33 6.27 -11.73 2.35
N PRO A 34 7.39 -12.47 2.21
CA PRO A 34 7.95 -12.78 0.89
C PRO A 34 7.00 -13.57 -0.02
N ASP A 35 6.15 -14.42 0.54
CA ASP A 35 5.14 -15.17 -0.20
C ASP A 35 4.09 -14.24 -0.82
N LEU A 36 3.69 -13.17 -0.12
CA LEU A 36 2.76 -12.18 -0.64
C LEU A 36 3.37 -11.41 -1.83
N VAL A 37 4.64 -11.02 -1.71
CA VAL A 37 5.38 -10.35 -2.80
C VAL A 37 5.50 -11.25 -4.03
N GLU A 38 5.74 -12.55 -3.85
CA GLU A 38 5.83 -13.51 -4.97
C GLU A 38 4.50 -13.63 -5.72
N HIS A 39 3.40 -13.90 -5.01
CA HIS A 39 2.09 -14.06 -5.65
C HIS A 39 1.62 -12.77 -6.36
N TRP A 40 1.90 -11.61 -5.78
CA TRP A 40 1.67 -10.32 -6.43
C TRP A 40 2.43 -10.22 -7.75
N ARG A 41 3.73 -10.54 -7.74
CA ARG A 41 4.57 -10.51 -8.92
C ARG A 41 4.05 -11.46 -10.00
N GLU A 42 3.73 -12.69 -9.64
CA GLU A 42 3.19 -13.70 -10.55
C GLU A 42 1.86 -13.25 -11.18
N MET A 43 1.01 -12.57 -10.42
CA MET A 43 -0.26 -12.04 -10.90
C MET A 43 -0.07 -10.86 -11.88
N VAL A 44 0.86 -9.94 -11.59
CA VAL A 44 1.05 -8.71 -12.37
C VAL A 44 1.89 -8.94 -13.64
N LEU A 45 2.94 -9.77 -13.56
CA LEU A 45 3.91 -9.97 -14.65
C LEU A 45 3.30 -10.32 -16.03
N PRO A 46 2.28 -11.20 -16.14
CA PRO A 46 1.69 -11.57 -17.43
C PRO A 46 1.12 -10.38 -18.21
N TYR A 47 0.65 -9.36 -17.49
CA TYR A 47 0.01 -8.18 -18.05
C TYR A 47 0.93 -6.97 -18.08
N HIS A 48 2.05 -7.02 -17.36
CA HIS A 48 2.96 -5.91 -17.19
C HIS A 48 3.37 -5.31 -18.54
N LYS A 49 4.07 -6.08 -19.40
CA LYS A 49 4.53 -5.57 -20.71
C LYS A 49 3.39 -5.03 -21.59
N LEU A 50 2.20 -5.61 -21.50
CA LEU A 50 1.03 -5.16 -22.25
C LEU A 50 0.61 -3.76 -21.79
N CYS A 51 0.38 -3.59 -20.49
CA CYS A 51 -0.11 -2.33 -19.94
C CYS A 51 0.90 -1.19 -20.03
N LEU A 52 2.20 -1.50 -19.99
CA LEU A 52 3.25 -0.50 -20.23
C LEU A 52 3.24 0.07 -21.64
N ASN A 53 3.01 -0.80 -22.62
CA ASN A 53 2.95 -0.37 -24.00
C ASN A 53 1.72 0.51 -24.25
N GLU A 54 0.61 0.24 -23.56
CA GLU A 54 -0.63 1.02 -23.66
C GLU A 54 -0.52 2.39 -23.00
N THR A 55 0.12 2.48 -21.83
CA THR A 55 0.26 3.75 -21.10
C THR A 55 1.44 4.60 -21.56
N HIS A 56 2.32 4.05 -22.41
CA HIS A 56 3.58 4.67 -22.83
C HIS A 56 4.46 5.10 -21.64
N ASP A 57 4.43 4.31 -20.56
CA ASP A 57 5.08 4.61 -19.29
C ASP A 57 6.45 3.91 -19.14
N ASN A 58 7.30 4.40 -18.23
CA ASN A 58 8.60 3.79 -17.91
C ASN A 58 8.59 3.26 -16.46
N PRO A 59 8.66 1.94 -16.18
CA PRO A 59 7.76 1.36 -15.18
C PRO A 59 8.39 0.46 -14.12
N GLU A 60 9.70 0.61 -13.91
CA GLU A 60 10.41 -0.13 -12.89
C GLU A 60 9.72 -0.14 -11.50
N PRO A 61 9.09 0.96 -11.02
CA PRO A 61 8.50 0.98 -9.68
C PRO A 61 7.33 0.01 -9.46
N ILE A 62 6.61 -0.39 -10.52
CA ILE A 62 5.33 -1.11 -10.40
C ILE A 62 5.50 -2.55 -9.91
N ILE A 63 6.55 -3.25 -10.34
CA ILE A 63 6.78 -4.64 -9.90
C ILE A 63 7.29 -4.66 -8.45
N HIS A 64 7.96 -3.59 -8.02
CA HIS A 64 8.58 -3.48 -6.71
C HIS A 64 7.69 -2.80 -5.66
N MET A 65 6.60 -2.16 -6.08
CA MET A 65 5.71 -1.38 -5.21
C MET A 65 5.29 -2.09 -3.92
N LEU A 66 4.98 -3.38 -4.00
CA LEU A 66 4.51 -4.15 -2.85
C LEU A 66 5.68 -4.51 -1.92
N ALA A 67 6.85 -4.81 -2.49
CA ALA A 67 8.05 -5.13 -1.70
C ALA A 67 8.62 -3.90 -0.99
N GLU A 68 8.55 -2.74 -1.65
CA GLU A 68 9.10 -1.48 -1.16
C GLU A 68 8.06 -0.63 -0.42
N PHE A 69 6.79 -1.04 -0.45
CA PHE A 69 5.65 -0.28 0.05
C PHE A 69 5.61 1.15 -0.54
N THR A 70 5.92 1.26 -1.83
CA THR A 70 5.94 2.50 -2.59
C THR A 70 4.77 2.51 -3.56
N LEU A 71 3.86 3.47 -3.42
CA LEU A 71 2.76 3.69 -4.36
C LEU A 71 3.05 4.98 -5.11
N PRO A 72 3.58 4.91 -6.34
CA PRO A 72 3.86 6.13 -7.09
C PRO A 72 2.55 6.74 -7.60
N GLU A 73 2.48 8.08 -7.66
CA GLU A 73 1.26 8.88 -7.85
C GLU A 73 1.18 9.49 -9.27
N GLU A 74 2.06 9.06 -10.18
CA GLU A 74 2.04 9.51 -11.56
C GLU A 74 0.77 9.04 -12.27
N LYS A 75 0.10 9.95 -12.98
CA LYS A 75 -1.14 9.64 -13.71
C LYS A 75 -1.01 8.44 -14.66
N ALA A 76 0.17 8.22 -15.24
CA ALA A 76 0.43 7.09 -16.12
C ALA A 76 0.33 5.73 -15.39
N ILE A 77 0.73 5.69 -14.12
CA ILE A 77 0.59 4.52 -13.23
C ILE A 77 -0.87 4.28 -12.86
N HIS A 78 -1.66 5.34 -12.69
CA HIS A 78 -3.09 5.18 -12.43
C HIS A 78 -3.78 4.44 -13.60
N CYS A 79 -3.43 4.83 -14.83
CA CYS A 79 -3.95 4.16 -16.03
C CYS A 79 -3.33 2.78 -16.26
N TYR A 80 -2.12 2.50 -15.76
CA TYR A 80 -1.56 1.15 -15.79
C TYR A 80 -2.45 0.18 -14.99
N TRP A 81 -2.89 0.57 -13.80
CA TRP A 81 -3.78 -0.26 -12.97
C TRP A 81 -5.14 -0.47 -13.60
N LYS A 82 -5.67 0.54 -14.27
CA LYS A 82 -6.89 0.38 -15.09
C LYS A 82 -6.70 -0.69 -16.16
N CYS A 83 -5.63 -0.59 -16.96
CA CYS A 83 -5.32 -1.60 -17.98
C CYS A 83 -5.21 -3.00 -17.36
N PHE A 84 -4.49 -3.12 -16.24
CA PHE A 84 -4.33 -4.38 -15.54
C PHE A 84 -5.69 -4.98 -15.14
N HIS A 85 -6.57 -4.21 -14.48
CA HIS A 85 -7.90 -4.67 -14.07
C HIS A 85 -8.79 -5.10 -15.24
N GLU A 86 -8.71 -4.42 -16.39
CA GLU A 86 -9.47 -4.76 -17.60
C GLU A 86 -8.97 -6.05 -18.27
N HIS A 87 -7.66 -6.29 -18.23
CA HIS A 87 -7.04 -7.47 -18.85
C HIS A 87 -7.11 -8.72 -17.98
N ILE A 88 -6.99 -8.59 -16.66
CA ILE A 88 -7.24 -9.68 -15.70
C ILE A 88 -8.74 -9.94 -15.49
N LYS A 89 -9.61 -9.14 -16.13
CA LYS A 89 -11.08 -9.28 -16.16
C LYS A 89 -11.79 -9.02 -14.84
N PHE A 90 -11.18 -8.23 -13.95
CA PHE A 90 -11.86 -7.75 -12.75
C PHE A 90 -12.95 -6.72 -13.05
N VAL A 91 -12.96 -6.11 -14.23
CA VAL A 91 -14.02 -5.17 -14.64
C VAL A 91 -15.06 -5.88 -15.50
N VAL A 92 -16.30 -5.96 -15.01
CA VAL A 92 -17.48 -6.49 -15.72
C VAL A 92 -18.56 -5.42 -15.79
N ASN A 93 -19.01 -5.07 -17.00
CA ASN A 93 -19.99 -4.00 -17.23
C ASN A 93 -19.61 -2.65 -16.58
N GLY A 94 -18.31 -2.35 -16.53
CA GLY A 94 -17.78 -1.10 -15.96
C GLY A 94 -17.69 -1.08 -14.43
N LYS A 95 -17.96 -2.20 -13.75
CA LYS A 95 -17.85 -2.35 -12.29
C LYS A 95 -16.83 -3.41 -11.91
N MET A 96 -16.27 -3.30 -10.72
CA MET A 96 -15.36 -4.32 -10.17
C MET A 96 -16.13 -5.57 -9.75
N ASP A 97 -15.64 -6.74 -10.17
CA ASP A 97 -16.14 -8.05 -9.76
C ASP A 97 -15.40 -8.50 -8.49
N VAL A 98 -15.99 -8.18 -7.34
CA VAL A 98 -15.43 -8.46 -6.01
C VAL A 98 -15.17 -9.97 -5.82
N ASP A 99 -16.09 -10.82 -6.27
CA ASP A 99 -15.96 -12.27 -6.13
C ASP A 99 -14.76 -12.81 -6.91
N LEU A 100 -14.54 -12.29 -8.12
CA LEU A 100 -13.38 -12.65 -8.92
C LEU A 100 -12.09 -12.13 -8.31
N MET A 101 -12.09 -10.90 -7.78
CA MET A 101 -10.93 -10.33 -7.09
C MET A 101 -10.52 -11.20 -5.90
N VAL A 102 -11.44 -11.53 -5.00
CA VAL A 102 -11.16 -12.35 -3.80
C VAL A 102 -10.64 -13.74 -4.17
N LYS A 103 -11.12 -14.34 -5.27
CA LYS A 103 -10.65 -15.64 -5.75
C LYS A 103 -9.25 -15.58 -6.36
N THR A 104 -8.84 -14.43 -6.87
CA THR A 104 -7.63 -14.29 -7.69
C THR A 104 -6.48 -13.64 -6.92
N VAL A 105 -6.77 -12.62 -6.12
CA VAL A 105 -5.78 -11.86 -5.35
C VAL A 105 -5.46 -12.63 -4.07
N TYR A 106 -4.20 -13.05 -3.93
CA TYR A 106 -3.75 -13.85 -2.79
C TYR A 106 -3.93 -13.08 -1.47
N LYS A 107 -4.57 -13.71 -0.48
CA LYS A 107 -4.89 -13.17 0.86
C LYS A 107 -5.87 -11.99 0.90
N LEU A 108 -6.42 -11.54 -0.22
CA LEU A 108 -7.48 -10.54 -0.22
C LEU A 108 -8.76 -11.11 0.43
N THR A 109 -9.23 -10.47 1.48
CA THR A 109 -10.48 -10.86 2.16
C THR A 109 -11.70 -10.21 1.48
N PRO A 110 -12.89 -10.85 1.52
CA PRO A 110 -14.11 -10.24 1.00
C PRO A 110 -14.39 -8.87 1.60
N GLU A 111 -14.23 -8.74 2.92
CA GLU A 111 -14.50 -7.50 3.65
C GLU A 111 -13.58 -6.36 3.19
N LEU A 112 -12.28 -6.63 2.98
CA LEU A 112 -11.35 -5.64 2.46
C LEU A 112 -11.67 -5.28 1.00
N ALA A 113 -11.96 -6.28 0.17
CA ALA A 113 -12.31 -6.06 -1.23
C ALA A 113 -13.55 -5.19 -1.40
N GLU A 114 -14.63 -5.49 -0.67
CA GLU A 114 -15.88 -4.71 -0.69
C GLU A 114 -15.63 -3.26 -0.29
N ARG A 115 -14.97 -3.02 0.85
CA ARG A 115 -14.66 -1.66 1.31
C ARG A 115 -13.82 -0.88 0.31
N CYS A 116 -12.79 -1.50 -0.27
CA CYS A 116 -11.92 -0.82 -1.22
C CYS A 116 -12.61 -0.55 -2.56
N VAL A 117 -13.49 -1.44 -3.02
CA VAL A 117 -14.33 -1.19 -4.21
C VAL A 117 -15.32 -0.07 -3.94
N GLU A 118 -16.02 -0.07 -2.80
CA GLU A 118 -16.94 1.01 -2.42
C GLU A 118 -16.24 2.37 -2.31
N GLN A 119 -14.99 2.41 -1.84
CA GLN A 119 -14.18 3.62 -1.81
C GLN A 119 -13.83 4.09 -3.23
N ALA A 120 -13.37 3.17 -4.09
CA ALA A 120 -12.97 3.47 -5.46
C ALA A 120 -14.15 3.93 -6.33
N GLU A 121 -15.33 3.31 -6.21
CA GLU A 121 -16.51 3.62 -7.04
C GLU A 121 -17.03 5.06 -6.88
N ARG A 122 -16.58 5.80 -5.87
CA ARG A 122 -16.88 7.23 -5.68
C ARG A 122 -16.14 8.14 -6.66
N GLU A 123 -15.06 7.64 -7.25
CA GLU A 123 -14.28 8.36 -8.24
C GLU A 123 -14.86 8.13 -9.64
N GLU A 124 -15.04 9.20 -10.41
CA GLU A 124 -15.60 9.16 -11.77
C GLU A 124 -14.53 8.81 -12.82
N GLU A 125 -13.29 9.29 -12.63
CA GLU A 125 -12.19 9.09 -13.56
C GLU A 125 -11.66 7.64 -13.47
N PRO A 126 -11.74 6.83 -14.55
CA PRO A 126 -11.43 5.40 -14.47
C PRO A 126 -9.99 5.03 -14.06
N CYS A 127 -8.99 5.84 -14.46
CA CYS A 127 -7.60 5.58 -14.05
C CYS A 127 -7.44 5.84 -12.54
N GLN A 128 -7.91 6.98 -12.05
CA GLN A 128 -7.90 7.35 -10.64
C GLN A 128 -8.68 6.35 -9.79
N ARG A 129 -9.85 5.88 -10.26
CA ARG A 129 -10.63 4.83 -9.61
C ARG A 129 -9.81 3.56 -9.42
N SER A 130 -9.12 3.12 -10.47
CA SER A 130 -8.28 1.91 -10.41
C SER A 130 -7.10 2.08 -9.46
N TYR A 131 -6.51 3.28 -9.43
CA TYR A 131 -5.44 3.59 -8.50
C TYR A 131 -5.89 3.58 -7.04
N ILE A 132 -7.02 4.22 -6.72
CA ILE A 132 -7.61 4.24 -5.37
C ILE A 132 -7.86 2.81 -4.87
N LEU A 133 -8.34 1.92 -5.74
CA LEU A 133 -8.55 0.52 -5.38
C LEU A 133 -7.24 -0.16 -4.96
N VAL A 134 -6.19 -0.03 -5.78
CA VAL A 134 -4.88 -0.65 -5.51
C VAL A 134 -4.25 -0.06 -4.25
N GLN A 135 -4.29 1.27 -4.10
CA GLN A 135 -3.82 1.95 -2.91
C GLN A 135 -4.55 1.46 -1.66
N CYS A 136 -5.88 1.32 -1.71
CA CYS A 136 -6.66 0.82 -0.59
C CYS A 136 -6.26 -0.62 -0.20
N VAL A 137 -6.14 -1.53 -1.18
CA VAL A 137 -5.75 -2.93 -0.93
C VAL A 137 -4.33 -2.98 -0.35
N VAL A 138 -3.34 -2.41 -1.04
CA VAL A 138 -1.92 -2.49 -0.64
C VAL A 138 -1.67 -1.87 0.73
N MET A 139 -2.29 -0.72 1.03
CA MET A 139 -2.08 -0.04 2.32
C MET A 139 -2.74 -0.76 3.50
N ASN A 140 -3.71 -1.65 3.26
CA ASN A 140 -4.45 -2.37 4.31
C ASN A 140 -4.12 -3.88 4.36
N GLU A 141 -3.40 -4.43 3.38
CA GLU A 141 -2.93 -5.83 3.46
C GLU A 141 -1.79 -6.04 4.47
N VAL A 142 -1.24 -4.95 5.03
CA VAL A 142 -0.11 -4.98 5.98
C VAL A 142 -0.57 -4.69 7.43
N ASP A 143 -1.88 -4.66 7.70
CA ASP A 143 -2.47 -4.51 9.05
C ASP A 143 -2.92 -5.84 9.67
#